data_AF-A0A7C7N703-F1
#
_entry.id   AF-A0A7C7N703-F1
#
_cell.length_a   1.000
_cell.length_b   1.000
_cell.length_c   1.000
_cell.angle_alpha   90.00
_cell.angle_beta   90.00
_cell.angle_gamma   90.00
#
_symmetry.space_group_name_H-M   'P 1'
#
loop_
_entity.id
_entity.type
_entity.pdbx_description
1 polymer ?
#
loop_
_entity_poly.entity_id
_entity_poly.type
_entity_poly.pdbx_seq_one_letter_code
_entity_poly.pdbx_strand_id
1 'polypeptide(L)'
;MIVNFFKFLVNLSPALKRTLWRWWYQIMAKRYQLPDWKFMNYGYAELNGTELDLQGEPEKDRYFIQLYHHVAAAVDLNGKKVLE
;
A
#
# COMPACT_ATOMS: atom_id res chain seq x y z
N MET A 1 27.37 15.14 -1.85
CA MET A 1 27.98 14.46 -0.67
C MET A 1 26.94 13.85 0.27
N ILE A 2 25.93 14.59 0.76
CA ILE A 2 24.94 14.10 1.73
C ILE A 2 24.16 12.87 1.23
N VAL A 3 23.70 12.88 -0.02
CA VAL A 3 22.96 11.76 -0.62
C VAL A 3 23.80 10.48 -0.69
N ASN A 4 25.10 10.59 -0.96
CA ASN A 4 26.00 9.42 -1.04
C ASN A 4 26.28 8.83 0.35
N PHE A 5 26.43 9.69 1.36
CA PHE A 5 26.57 9.26 2.75
C PHE A 5 25.29 8.59 3.28
N PHE A 6 24.12 9.14 2.95
CA PHE A 6 22.84 8.53 3.29
C PHE A 6 22.66 7.15 2.61
N LYS A 7 22.97 7.05 1.31
CA LYS A 7 22.95 5.77 0.59
C LYS A 7 23.88 4.75 1.24
N PHE A 8 25.08 5.16 1.65
CA PHE A 8 26.02 4.30 2.36
C PHE A 8 25.44 3.78 3.69
N LEU A 9 24.88 4.66 4.53
CA LEU A 9 24.27 4.28 5.81
C LEU A 9 23.08 3.33 5.65
N VAL A 10 22.19 3.61 4.70
CA VAL A 10 21.00 2.77 4.46
C VAL A 10 21.37 1.42 3.84
N ASN A 11 22.47 1.34 3.09
CA ASN A 11 22.95 0.08 2.51
C ASN A 11 23.88 -0.70 3.45
N LEU A 12 24.22 -0.17 4.63
CA LEU A 12 25.11 -0.81 5.59
C LEU A 12 24.51 -2.10 6.19
N SER A 13 23.18 -2.15 6.34
CA SER A 13 22.47 -3.31 6.86
C SER A 13 21.03 -3.38 6.34
N PRO A 14 20.58 -4.54 5.84
CA PRO A 14 19.18 -4.75 5.47
C PRO A 14 18.21 -4.51 6.63
N ALA A 15 18.60 -4.84 7.86
CA ALA A 15 17.76 -4.66 9.05
C ALA A 15 17.57 -3.18 9.39
N LEU A 16 18.63 -2.38 9.29
CA LEU A 16 18.58 -0.93 9.51
C LEU A 16 17.71 -0.25 8.45
N LYS A 17 17.91 -0.60 7.18
CA LYS A 17 17.06 -0.13 6.07
C LYS A 17 15.58 -0.42 6.30
N ARG A 18 15.25 -1.66 6.68
CA ARG A 18 13.87 -2.08 6.96
C ARG A 18 13.28 -1.28 8.13
N THR A 19 14.07 -1.05 9.18
CA THR A 19 13.62 -0.32 10.37
C THR A 19 13.36 1.15 10.05
N LEU A 20 14.26 1.80 9.34
CA LEU A 20 14.12 3.19 8.90
C LEU A 20 12.89 3.36 8.00
N TRP A 21 12.70 2.47 7.03
CA TRP A 21 11.52 2.50 6.16
C TRP A 21 10.22 2.29 6.93
N ARG A 22 10.18 1.32 7.86
CA ARG A 22 9.00 1.09 8.71
C ARG A 22 8.68 2.32 9.55
N TRP A 23 9.69 2.95 10.16
CA TRP A 23 9.51 4.15 10.96
C TRP A 23 8.99 5.33 10.10
N TRP A 24 9.58 5.54 8.93
CA TRP A 24 9.15 6.58 8.00
C TRP A 24 7.70 6.37 7.53
N TYR A 25 7.34 5.13 7.18
CA TYR A 25 5.98 4.76 6.80
C TYR A 25 4.98 5.06 7.92
N GLN A 26 5.29 4.68 9.16
CA GLN A 26 4.42 4.96 10.31
C GLN A 26 4.26 6.46 10.57
N ILE A 27 5.31 7.26 10.38
CA ILE A 27 5.21 8.72 10.50
C ILE A 27 4.28 9.28 9.44
N MET A 28 4.43 8.85 8.19
CA MET A 28 3.58 9.29 7.09
C MET A 28 2.11 8.96 7.36
N ALA A 29 1.82 7.69 7.70
CA ALA A 29 0.46 7.24 8.01
C ALA A 29 -0.17 7.99 9.20
N LYS A 30 0.63 8.37 10.21
CA LYS A 30 0.11 9.12 11.38
C LYS A 30 -0.08 10.62 11.10
N ARG A 31 0.81 11.24 10.30
CA ARG A 31 0.81 12.69 10.09
C ARG A 31 -0.04 13.13 8.91
N TYR A 32 -0.19 12.29 7.89
CA TYR A 32 -0.96 12.59 6.69
C TYR A 32 -2.30 11.86 6.69
N GLN A 33 -3.12 12.14 7.71
CA GLN A 33 -4.53 11.73 7.74
C GLN A 33 -5.39 12.75 6.97
N LEU A 34 -5.07 12.96 5.69
CA LEU A 34 -5.90 13.77 4.81
C LEU A 34 -7.26 13.05 4.63
N PRO A 35 -8.38 13.78 4.48
CA PRO A 35 -9.71 13.17 4.32
C PRO A 35 -9.80 12.15 3.17
N ASP A 36 -8.95 12.30 2.16
CA ASP A 36 -8.88 11.46 0.97
C ASP A 36 -7.80 10.37 1.03
N TRP A 37 -7.02 10.29 2.11
CA TRP A 37 -5.93 9.32 2.27
C TRP A 37 -6.45 8.02 2.90
N LYS A 38 -7.37 7.35 2.20
CA LYS A 38 -7.89 6.03 2.62
C LYS A 38 -6.97 4.89 2.21
N PHE A 39 -6.32 5.03 1.05
CA PHE A 39 -5.49 3.99 0.45
C PHE A 39 -4.06 4.47 0.25
N MET A 40 -3.10 3.74 0.82
CA MET A 40 -1.66 3.93 0.59
C MET A 40 -1.08 3.02 -0.48
N ASN A 41 -1.89 2.07 -0.96
CA ASN A 41 -1.48 1.13 -1.98
C ASN A 41 -1.46 1.79 -3.36
N TYR A 42 -0.81 1.12 -4.31
CA TYR A 42 -0.94 1.46 -5.72
C TYR A 42 -2.33 1.10 -6.23
N GLY A 43 -2.67 1.56 -7.44
CA GLY A 43 -3.87 1.15 -8.14
C GLY A 43 -3.63 -0.09 -9.02
N TYR A 44 -4.68 -0.85 -9.25
CA TYR A 44 -4.76 -1.90 -10.27
C TYR A 44 -5.97 -1.64 -11.17
N ALA A 45 -5.82 -1.93 -12.47
CA ALA A 45 -6.90 -1.84 -13.44
C ALA A 45 -6.85 -3.09 -14.33
N GLU A 46 -7.96 -3.82 -14.38
CA GLU A 46 -8.16 -4.94 -15.28
C GLU A 46 -8.50 -4.38 -16.67
N LEU A 47 -7.63 -4.57 -17.67
CA LEU A 47 -7.83 -3.97 -19.00
C LEU A 47 -8.85 -4.73 -19.87
N ASN A 48 -9.04 -6.01 -19.61
CA ASN A 48 -9.85 -6.91 -20.45
C ASN A 48 -10.95 -7.65 -19.66
N GLY A 49 -11.24 -7.22 -18.44
CA GLY A 49 -12.21 -7.86 -17.56
C GLY A 49 -13.36 -6.95 -17.18
N THR A 50 -14.33 -7.51 -16.44
CA THR A 50 -15.46 -6.74 -15.92
C THR A 50 -14.98 -5.84 -14.79
N GLU A 51 -15.40 -4.58 -14.82
CA GLU A 51 -15.13 -3.66 -13.72
C GLU A 51 -15.80 -4.15 -12.44
N LEU A 52 -15.07 -4.04 -11.32
CA LEU A 52 -15.60 -4.32 -10.00
C LEU A 52 -16.73 -3.33 -9.71
N ASP A 53 -17.91 -3.83 -9.35
CA ASP A 53 -18.99 -3.01 -8.83
C ASP A 53 -18.61 -2.53 -7.43
N LEU A 54 -18.49 -1.22 -7.28
CA LEU A 54 -18.06 -0.57 -6.05
C LEU A 54 -19.21 -0.38 -5.05
N GLN A 55 -20.46 -0.74 -5.40
CA GLN A 55 -21.63 -0.69 -4.51
C GLN A 55 -21.81 0.65 -3.75
N GLY A 56 -21.44 1.76 -4.38
CA GLY A 56 -21.55 3.10 -3.79
C GLY A 56 -20.27 3.65 -3.15
N GLU A 57 -19.17 2.90 -3.15
CA GLU A 57 -17.85 3.46 -2.79
C GLU A 57 -17.37 4.50 -3.84
N PRO A 58 -16.57 5.50 -3.43
CA PRO A 58 -16.13 6.56 -4.33
C PRO A 58 -15.32 6.04 -5.52
N GLU A 59 -15.69 6.48 -6.73
CA GLU A 59 -14.97 6.15 -7.97
C GLU A 59 -13.49 6.56 -7.97
N LYS A 60 -13.14 7.65 -7.25
CA LYS A 60 -11.75 8.09 -7.09
C LYS A 60 -10.85 7.02 -6.46
N ASP A 61 -11.45 6.11 -5.69
CA ASP A 61 -10.75 5.05 -4.96
C ASP A 61 -10.75 3.70 -5.72
N ARG A 62 -11.40 3.64 -6.90
CA ARG A 62 -11.62 2.41 -7.70
C ARG A 62 -10.37 1.55 -7.82
N TYR A 63 -9.28 2.14 -8.30
CA TYR A 63 -8.08 1.36 -8.61
C TYR A 63 -7.42 0.76 -7.36
N PHE A 64 -7.51 1.44 -6.21
CA PHE A 64 -6.99 0.91 -4.96
C PHE A 64 -7.83 -0.29 -4.50
N ILE A 65 -9.15 -0.15 -4.53
CA ILE A 65 -10.09 -1.22 -4.18
C ILE A 65 -9.91 -2.42 -5.12
N GLN A 66 -9.75 -2.17 -6.42
CA GLN A 66 -9.50 -3.21 -7.42
C GLN A 66 -8.20 -3.98 -7.14
N LEU A 67 -7.14 -3.31 -6.67
CA LEU A 67 -5.90 -4.00 -6.28
C LEU A 67 -6.15 -4.94 -5.09
N TYR A 68 -6.85 -4.48 -4.06
CA TYR A 68 -7.21 -5.34 -2.93
C TYR A 68 -8.06 -6.53 -3.37
N HIS A 69 -9.07 -6.30 -4.19
CA HIS A 69 -9.92 -7.36 -4.72
C HIS A 69 -9.11 -8.38 -5.52
N HIS A 70 -8.25 -7.92 -6.44
CA HIS A 70 -7.39 -8.78 -7.26
C HIS A 70 -6.49 -9.69 -6.39
N VAL A 71 -5.88 -9.13 -5.33
CA VAL A 71 -5.00 -9.90 -4.44
C VAL A 71 -5.81 -10.83 -3.52
N ALA A 72 -6.90 -10.35 -2.93
CA ALA A 72 -7.72 -11.11 -2.00
C ALA A 72 -8.49 -12.25 -2.69
N ALA A 73 -8.94 -12.05 -3.93
CA ALA A 73 -9.68 -13.05 -4.70
C ALA A 73 -8.80 -14.23 -5.17
N ALA A 74 -7.47 -14.09 -5.12
CA ALA A 74 -6.56 -15.15 -5.54
C ALA A 74 -6.57 -16.38 -4.61
N VAL A 75 -7.11 -16.26 -3.40
CA VAL A 75 -7.15 -17.34 -2.40
C VAL A 75 -8.44 -17.29 -1.57
N ASP A 76 -8.91 -18.45 -1.11
CA ASP A 76 -9.99 -18.47 -0.10
C ASP A 76 -9.47 -17.90 1.23
N LEU A 77 -10.18 -16.90 1.76
CA LEU A 77 -9.87 -16.21 3.02
C LEU A 77 -10.68 -16.74 4.20
N ASN A 78 -11.58 -17.71 4.00
CA ASN A 78 -12.40 -18.25 5.07
C ASN A 78 -11.55 -18.81 6.23
N GLY A 79 -11.86 -18.38 7.46
CA GLY A 79 -11.14 -18.76 8.67
C GLY A 79 -9.70 -18.21 8.78
N LYS A 80 -9.25 -17.36 7.86
CA LYS A 80 -7.89 -16.79 7.90
C LYS A 80 -7.86 -15.46 8.64
N LYS A 81 -6.74 -15.21 9.32
CA LYS A 81 -6.43 -13.90 9.89
C LYS A 81 -5.76 -13.05 8.80
N VAL A 82 -6.47 -12.04 8.32
CA VAL A 82 -5.97 -11.08 7.33
C VAL A 82 -5.41 -9.86 8.04
N LEU A 83 -4.39 -9.25 7.45
CA LEU A 83 -3.76 -8.01 7.90
C LEU A 83 -4.25 -6.88 6.98
N GLU A 84 -4.66 -5.76 7.57
CA GLU A 84 -4.91 -4.48 6.86
C GLU A 84 -3.74 -3.52 7.04
#